data_AF-A0A9Q6EI92-F1
#
_entry.id   AF-A0A9Q6EI92-F1
#
_cell.length_a   1.000
_cell.length_b   1.000
_cell.length_c   1.000
_cell.angle_alpha   90.00
_cell.angle_beta   90.00
_cell.angle_gamma   90.00
#
_symmetry.space_group_name_H-M   'P 1'
#
loop_
_entity.id
_entity.type
_entity.pdbx_description
1 polymer ?
#
loop_
_entity_poly.entity_id
_entity_poly.type
_entity_poly.pdbx_seq_one_letter_code
_entity_poly.pdbx_strand_id
1 'polypeptide(L)'
;MTYWVKILYERKEYVVNFERVHAFCYERNGRVTFWLPDSAIPIVINPQNNLEDYQKIIDYIECVTQLELNYAYWVKIIYEKNEYIINLDCISSFCHEPNGRITFWLPDGTIPIIINPVNNPESYEKVVKYIEKATGYFLS
;
A
#
# COMPACT_ATOMS: atom_id res chain seq x y z
N MET A 1 -9.23 -11.84 9.35
CA MET A 1 -10.68 -11.64 9.55
C MET A 1 -11.20 -11.05 8.25
N THR A 2 -11.88 -11.83 7.41
CA THR A 2 -12.23 -11.40 6.05
C THR A 2 -13.04 -10.11 6.03
N TYR A 3 -12.49 -9.05 5.44
CA TYR A 3 -13.12 -7.73 5.32
C TYR A 3 -13.57 -7.50 3.87
N TRP A 4 -14.82 -7.85 3.59
CA TRP A 4 -15.41 -7.72 2.26
C TRP A 4 -16.15 -6.39 2.12
N VAL A 5 -15.82 -5.65 1.06
CA VAL A 5 -16.40 -4.34 0.78
C VAL A 5 -17.03 -4.35 -0.60
N LYS A 6 -18.30 -3.91 -0.68
CA LYS A 6 -18.96 -3.64 -1.95
C LYS A 6 -18.67 -2.20 -2.38
N ILE A 7 -18.25 -2.01 -3.63
CA ILE A 7 -17.86 -0.73 -4.22
C ILE A 7 -18.54 -0.56 -5.57
N LEU A 8 -19.10 0.61 -5.82
CA LEU A 8 -19.59 1.01 -7.14
C LEU A 8 -18.54 1.86 -7.85
N TYR A 9 -17.97 1.34 -8.94
CA TYR A 9 -16.98 2.02 -9.76
C TYR A 9 -17.29 1.85 -11.25
N GLU A 10 -17.29 2.94 -12.02
CA GLU A 10 -17.61 2.93 -13.46
C GLU A 10 -18.90 2.17 -13.83
N ARG A 11 -19.97 2.36 -13.05
CA ARG A 11 -21.27 1.68 -13.22
C ARG A 11 -21.23 0.16 -13.04
N LYS A 12 -20.14 -0.39 -12.50
CA LYS A 12 -19.99 -1.79 -12.14
C LYS A 12 -19.92 -1.94 -10.63
N GLU A 13 -20.48 -3.03 -10.14
CA GLU A 13 -20.37 -3.42 -8.74
C GLU A 13 -19.18 -4.35 -8.57
N TYR A 14 -18.30 -4.00 -7.63
CA TYR A 14 -17.17 -4.82 -7.21
C TYR A 14 -17.40 -5.27 -5.78
N VAL A 15 -17.09 -6.53 -5.48
CA VAL A 15 -17.05 -7.05 -4.12
C VAL A 15 -15.62 -7.49 -3.86
N VAL A 16 -14.91 -6.71 -3.04
CA VAL A 16 -13.45 -6.81 -2.88
C VAL A 16 -13.14 -7.24 -1.47
N ASN A 17 -12.29 -8.26 -1.31
CA ASN A 17 -11.69 -8.58 -0.02
C ASN A 17 -10.51 -7.63 0.21
N PHE A 18 -10.66 -6.66 1.10
CA PHE A 18 -9.61 -5.68 1.38
C PHE A 18 -8.40 -6.29 2.07
N GLU A 19 -8.51 -7.45 2.74
CA GLU A 19 -7.33 -8.16 3.26
C GLU A 19 -6.36 -8.59 2.16
N ARG A 20 -6.83 -8.65 0.90
CA ARG A 20 -5.99 -8.99 -0.27
C ARG A 20 -5.55 -7.75 -1.05
N VAL A 21 -5.93 -6.55 -0.63
CA VAL A 21 -5.44 -5.31 -1.26
C VAL A 21 -4.05 -5.02 -0.72
N HIS A 22 -3.07 -4.97 -1.62
CA HIS A 22 -1.66 -4.86 -1.22
C HIS A 22 -1.20 -3.42 -1.00
N ALA A 23 -1.87 -2.44 -1.62
CA ALA A 23 -1.51 -1.04 -1.48
C ALA A 23 -2.68 -0.09 -1.76
N PHE A 24 -2.63 1.07 -1.09
CA PHE A 24 -3.46 2.23 -1.36
C PHE A 24 -2.57 3.42 -1.69
N CYS A 25 -3.00 4.27 -2.61
CA CYS A 25 -2.32 5.49 -3.02
C CYS A 25 -3.25 6.69 -2.78
N TYR A 26 -2.88 7.55 -1.84
CA TYR A 26 -3.51 8.84 -1.61
C TYR A 26 -2.86 9.91 -2.49
N GLU A 27 -3.69 10.49 -3.34
CA GLU A 27 -3.33 11.66 -4.14
C GLU A 27 -3.69 12.95 -3.38
N ARG A 28 -2.96 14.04 -3.68
CA ARG A 28 -3.17 15.35 -3.03
C ARG A 28 -4.56 15.96 -3.21
N ASN A 29 -5.31 15.50 -4.22
CA ASN A 29 -6.68 15.94 -4.50
C ASN A 29 -7.74 15.21 -3.66
N GLY A 30 -7.32 14.33 -2.73
CA GLY A 30 -8.19 13.50 -1.92
C GLY A 30 -8.71 12.26 -2.63
N ARG A 31 -8.16 11.89 -3.80
CA ARG A 31 -8.42 10.59 -4.42
C ARG A 31 -7.65 9.50 -3.69
N VAL A 32 -8.29 8.35 -3.58
CA VAL A 32 -7.67 7.10 -3.19
C VAL A 32 -7.73 6.16 -4.37
N THR A 33 -6.56 5.66 -4.76
CA THR A 33 -6.42 4.60 -5.75
C THR A 33 -5.97 3.33 -5.05
N PHE A 34 -6.63 2.22 -5.33
CA PHE A 34 -6.14 0.89 -4.97
C PHE A 34 -6.29 -0.04 -6.17
N TRP A 35 -5.56 -1.14 -6.17
CA TRP A 35 -5.60 -2.10 -7.26
C TRP A 35 -6.40 -3.31 -6.84
N LEU A 36 -7.29 -3.78 -7.73
CA LEU A 36 -8.02 -5.01 -7.50
C LEU A 36 -7.02 -6.17 -7.38
N PRO A 37 -7.12 -6.99 -6.32
CA PRO A 37 -6.29 -8.18 -6.16
C PRO A 37 -6.41 -9.09 -7.39
N ASP A 38 -5.34 -9.81 -7.71
CA ASP A 38 -5.27 -10.79 -8.80
C ASP A 38 -5.42 -10.23 -10.23
N SER A 39 -5.77 -8.96 -10.40
CA SER A 39 -6.11 -8.38 -11.71
C SER A 39 -5.42 -7.07 -12.04
N ALA A 40 -4.79 -6.41 -11.07
CA ALA A 40 -4.05 -5.17 -11.27
C ALA A 40 -4.91 -3.98 -11.79
N ILE A 41 -6.24 -4.10 -11.78
CA ILE A 41 -7.14 -3.05 -12.26
C ILE A 41 -7.21 -1.94 -11.20
N PRO A 42 -6.87 -0.68 -11.52
CA PRO A 42 -6.97 0.41 -10.55
C PRO A 42 -8.44 0.82 -10.35
N ILE A 43 -8.83 0.98 -9.09
CA ILE A 43 -10.09 1.57 -8.65
C ILE A 43 -9.76 2.93 -8.03
N VAL A 44 -10.29 3.99 -8.63
CA VAL A 44 -10.05 5.38 -8.20
C VAL A 44 -11.32 5.95 -7.59
N ILE A 45 -11.30 6.26 -6.30
CA ILE A 45 -12.44 6.81 -5.57
C ILE A 45 -12.08 8.17 -4.99
N ASN A 46 -13.06 9.08 -4.95
CA ASN A 46 -12.95 10.34 -4.24
C ASN A 46 -14.28 10.68 -3.54
N PRO A 47 -14.25 11.60 -2.56
CA PRO A 47 -15.44 12.00 -1.81
C PRO A 47 -16.55 12.57 -2.69
N GLN A 48 -16.21 13.23 -3.80
CA GLN A 48 -17.18 13.90 -4.67
C GLN A 48 -18.00 12.92 -5.52
N ASN A 49 -17.40 11.79 -5.91
CA ASN A 49 -18.03 10.78 -6.73
C ASN A 49 -18.90 9.84 -5.89
N ASN A 50 -18.37 9.34 -4.77
CA ASN A 50 -19.05 8.37 -3.91
C ASN A 50 -18.50 8.43 -2.48
N LEU A 51 -19.12 9.26 -1.64
CA LEU A 51 -18.70 9.47 -0.26
C LEU A 51 -18.79 8.20 0.60
N GLU A 52 -19.81 7.37 0.37
CA GLU A 52 -20.03 6.16 1.17
C GLU A 52 -18.92 5.13 0.94
N ASP A 53 -18.61 4.82 -0.32
CA ASP A 53 -17.53 3.86 -0.64
C ASP A 53 -16.15 4.45 -0.33
N TYR A 54 -15.98 5.76 -0.48
CA TYR A 54 -14.78 6.44 -0.02
C TYR A 54 -14.57 6.23 1.48
N GLN A 55 -15.58 6.46 2.31
CA GLN A 55 -15.47 6.30 3.76
C GLN A 55 -15.11 4.87 4.17
N LYS A 56 -15.69 3.85 3.53
CA LYS A 56 -15.33 2.43 3.77
C LYS A 56 -13.83 2.17 3.58
N ILE A 57 -13.23 2.82 2.59
CA ILE A 57 -11.79 2.72 2.31
C ILE A 57 -10.97 3.44 3.38
N ILE A 58 -11.36 4.66 3.75
CA ILE A 58 -10.68 5.43 4.80
C ILE A 58 -10.70 4.66 6.13
N ASP A 59 -11.86 4.15 6.55
CA ASP A 59 -12.02 3.41 7.79
C ASP A 59 -11.13 2.17 7.82
N TYR A 60 -11.04 1.45 6.71
CA TYR A 60 -10.15 0.29 6.59
C TYR A 60 -8.68 0.69 6.70
N ILE A 61 -8.27 1.73 5.99
CA ILE A 61 -6.90 2.24 6.02
C ILE A 61 -6.51 2.70 7.43
N GLU A 62 -7.37 3.43 8.11
CA GLU A 62 -7.15 3.84 9.50
C GLU A 62 -7.01 2.62 10.41
N CYS A 63 -7.90 1.64 10.27
CA CYS A 63 -7.87 0.39 11.02
C CYS A 63 -6.52 -0.33 10.87
N VAL A 64 -6.03 -0.53 9.64
CA VAL A 64 -4.77 -1.27 9.39
C VAL A 64 -3.50 -0.46 9.67
N THR A 65 -3.59 0.87 9.77
CA THR A 65 -2.43 1.73 10.05
C THR A 65 -2.31 2.17 11.51
N GLN A 66 -3.41 2.24 12.26
CA GLN A 66 -3.42 2.63 13.67
C GLN A 66 -3.34 1.44 14.62
N LEU A 67 -4.02 0.35 14.28
CA LEU A 67 -3.84 -0.88 15.02
C LEU A 67 -2.52 -1.45 14.53
N GLU A 68 -1.52 -1.56 15.41
CA GLU A 68 -0.39 -2.48 15.23
C GLU A 68 -0.94 -3.92 15.20
N LEU A 69 -1.78 -4.24 14.21
CA LEU A 69 -2.26 -5.58 13.96
C LEU A 69 -1.00 -6.38 13.66
N ASN A 70 -0.60 -7.19 14.65
CA ASN A 70 0.62 -8.01 14.72
C ASN A 70 0.87 -8.94 13.51
N TYR A 71 0.03 -8.89 12.47
CA TYR A 71 0.02 -9.77 11.32
C TYR A 71 0.30 -9.08 9.98
N ALA A 72 0.29 -7.74 9.90
CA ALA A 72 0.50 -7.03 8.63
C ALA A 72 1.50 -5.87 8.74
N TYR A 73 2.59 -5.94 7.98
CA TYR A 73 3.64 -4.91 7.94
C TYR A 73 3.27 -3.74 7.03
N TRP A 74 2.27 -2.95 7.43
CA TRP A 74 1.86 -1.75 6.68
C TRP A 74 2.86 -0.60 6.86
N VAL A 75 3.29 0.01 5.76
CA VAL A 75 4.20 1.17 5.76
C VAL A 75 3.60 2.32 4.95
N LYS A 76 3.78 3.56 5.43
CA LYS A 76 3.43 4.79 4.71
C LYS A 76 4.68 5.34 4.03
N ILE A 77 4.62 5.62 2.73
CA ILE A 77 5.77 6.10 1.93
C ILE A 77 5.31 7.26 1.06
N ILE A 78 6.02 8.39 1.13
CA ILE A 78 5.83 9.48 0.19
C ILE A 78 6.69 9.22 -1.05
N TYR A 79 6.04 9.03 -2.19
CA TYR A 79 6.68 8.77 -3.48
C TYR A 79 5.95 9.52 -4.59
N GLU A 80 6.70 10.20 -5.46
CA GLU A 80 6.15 11.01 -6.57
C GLU A 80 5.01 11.97 -6.18
N LYS A 81 5.13 12.60 -5.00
CA LYS A 81 4.15 13.55 -4.41
C LYS A 81 2.85 12.94 -3.90
N ASN A 82 2.69 11.62 -3.99
CA ASN A 82 1.58 10.85 -3.41
C ASN A 82 2.03 10.12 -2.15
N GLU A 83 1.06 9.76 -1.31
CA GLU A 83 1.28 8.90 -0.14
C GLU A 83 0.82 7.49 -0.47
N TYR A 84 1.73 6.53 -0.35
CA TYR A 84 1.44 5.11 -0.53
C TYR A 84 1.37 4.43 0.82
N ILE A 85 0.34 3.62 1.02
CA ILE A 85 0.15 2.76 2.19
C ILE A 85 0.25 1.33 1.69
N ILE A 86 1.33 0.64 2.05
CA ILE A 86 1.74 -0.61 1.41
C ILE A 86 1.88 -1.70 2.46
N ASN A 87 1.30 -2.87 2.19
CA ASN A 87 1.53 -4.07 2.98
C ASN A 87 2.81 -4.77 2.51
N LEU A 88 3.86 -4.76 3.34
CA LEU A 88 5.14 -5.37 3.00
C LEU A 88 5.08 -6.90 2.91
N ASP A 89 4.12 -7.55 3.56
CA ASP A 89 3.92 -9.01 3.48
C ASP A 89 3.55 -9.49 2.07
N CYS A 90 3.10 -8.57 1.22
CA CYS A 90 2.73 -8.85 -0.16
C CYS A 90 3.87 -8.60 -1.15
N ILE A 91 4.98 -8.02 -0.70
CA ILE A 91 6.13 -7.70 -1.56
C ILE A 91 7.01 -8.94 -1.71
N SER A 92 7.20 -9.37 -2.95
CA SER A 92 7.94 -10.60 -3.27
C SER A 92 9.44 -10.40 -3.53
N SER A 93 9.89 -9.15 -3.70
CA SER A 93 11.28 -8.86 -4.06
C SER A 93 11.70 -7.45 -3.68
N PHE A 94 12.93 -7.32 -3.21
CA PHE A 94 13.59 -6.06 -2.89
C PHE A 94 14.93 -5.98 -3.63
N CYS A 95 15.24 -4.82 -4.20
CA CYS A 95 16.53 -4.49 -4.80
C CYS A 95 17.20 -3.41 -3.95
N HIS A 96 18.37 -3.72 -3.39
CA HIS A 96 19.18 -2.77 -2.63
C HIS A 96 20.35 -2.29 -3.48
N GLU A 97 20.43 -0.98 -3.72
CA GLU A 97 21.50 -0.34 -4.47
C GLU A 97 22.65 0.10 -3.53
N PRO A 98 23.92 0.16 -3.98
CA PRO A 98 25.07 0.58 -3.15
C PRO A 98 24.96 2.00 -2.57
N ASN A 99 24.08 2.84 -3.09
CA ASN A 99 23.81 4.18 -2.60
C ASN A 99 22.78 4.20 -1.44
N GLY A 100 22.36 3.03 -0.94
CA GLY A 100 21.36 2.87 0.11
C GLY A 100 19.92 3.03 -0.36
N ARG A 101 19.65 3.00 -1.66
CA ARG A 101 18.26 2.99 -2.18
C ARG A 101 17.71 1.58 -2.16
N ILE A 102 16.46 1.45 -1.73
CA ILE A 102 15.70 0.21 -1.86
C ILE A 102 14.60 0.44 -2.89
N THR A 103 14.54 -0.44 -3.88
CA THR A 103 13.46 -0.50 -4.87
C THR A 103 12.68 -1.80 -4.68
N PHE A 104 11.37 -1.70 -4.67
CA PHE A 104 10.47 -2.85 -4.71
C PHE A 104 9.23 -2.51 -5.54
N TRP A 105 8.45 -3.53 -5.91
CA TRP A 105 7.34 -3.37 -6.86
C TRP A 105 6.03 -3.76 -6.22
N LEU A 106 5.01 -2.94 -6.43
CA LEU A 106 3.66 -3.29 -6.01
C LEU A 106 3.16 -4.51 -6.82
N PRO A 107 2.61 -5.56 -6.18
CA PRO A 107 2.25 -6.82 -6.85
C PRO A 107 1.24 -6.62 -7.97
N ASP A 108 0.34 -5.66 -7.78
CA ASP A 108 -0.81 -5.41 -8.66
C ASP A 108 -0.59 -4.25 -9.62
N GLY A 109 0.63 -3.73 -9.76
CA GLY A 109 0.85 -2.57 -10.64
C GLY A 109 2.19 -2.53 -11.33
N THR A 110 3.14 -3.37 -10.94
CA THR A 110 4.56 -3.26 -11.34
C THR A 110 5.15 -1.87 -11.10
N ILE A 111 4.49 -1.04 -10.27
CA ILE A 111 4.91 0.32 -9.95
C ILE A 111 6.15 0.20 -9.06
N PRO A 112 7.32 0.73 -9.48
CA PRO A 112 8.49 0.74 -8.64
C PRO A 112 8.29 1.78 -7.53
N ILE A 113 8.42 1.36 -6.28
CA ILE A 113 8.52 2.24 -5.12
C ILE A 113 9.98 2.30 -4.73
N ILE A 114 10.53 3.51 -4.75
CA ILE A 114 11.94 3.74 -4.42
C ILE A 114 12.04 4.60 -3.17
N ILE A 115 12.69 4.06 -2.15
CA ILE A 115 12.92 4.74 -0.88
C ILE A 115 14.41 4.85 -0.59
N ASN A 116 14.76 5.84 0.22
CA ASN A 116 16.12 6.02 0.72
C ASN A 116 16.10 6.58 2.16
N PRO A 117 17.23 6.57 2.86
CA PRO A 117 17.32 7.06 4.23
C PRO A 117 16.99 8.55 4.42
N VAL A 118 16.96 9.35 3.35
CA VAL A 118 16.79 10.81 3.42
C VAL A 118 15.34 11.23 3.22
N ASN A 119 14.63 10.61 2.28
CA ASN A 119 13.27 11.04 1.90
C ASN A 119 12.17 10.46 2.80
N ASN A 120 12.36 9.25 3.30
CA ASN A 120 11.40 8.53 4.14
C ASN A 120 12.17 7.73 5.22
N PRO A 121 12.89 8.39 6.14
CA PRO A 121 13.81 7.71 7.07
C PRO A 121 13.14 6.63 7.93
N GLU A 122 11.97 6.93 8.50
CA GLU A 122 11.22 6.00 9.35
C GLU A 122 10.70 4.80 8.54
N SER A 123 10.10 5.06 7.38
CA SER A 123 9.60 4.01 6.48
C SER A 123 10.73 3.16 5.92
N TYR A 124 11.88 3.77 5.63
CA TYR A 124 13.10 3.09 5.21
C TYR A 124 13.57 2.11 6.28
N GLU A 125 13.69 2.56 7.54
CA GLU A 125 14.07 1.70 8.64
C GLU A 125 13.06 0.56 8.85
N LYS A 126 11.76 0.84 8.73
CA LYS A 126 10.71 -0.20 8.80
C LYS A 126 10.85 -1.24 7.71
N VAL A 127 11.17 -0.84 6.48
CA VAL A 127 11.39 -1.75 5.34
C VAL A 127 12.66 -2.58 5.55
N VAL A 128 13.77 -1.98 6.01
CA VAL A 128 15.00 -2.70 6.34
C VAL A 128 14.74 -3.77 7.41
N LYS A 129 14.09 -3.39 8.52
CA LYS A 129 13.72 -4.32 9.60
C LYS A 129 12.80 -5.44 9.10
N TYR A 130 11.86 -5.11 8.21
CA TYR A 130 10.98 -6.11 7.63
C TYR A 130 11.77 -7.12 6.77
N ILE A 131 12.68 -6.66 5.91
CA ILE A 131 13.51 -7.52 5.07
C ILE A 131 14.34 -8.47 5.93
N GLU A 132 14.99 -7.95 6.97
CA GLU A 132 15.75 -8.76 7.91
C GLU A 132 14.85 -9.80 8.61
N LYS A 133 13.68 -9.39 9.11
CA LYS A 133 12.74 -10.30 9.77
C LYS A 133 12.21 -11.38 8.83
N ALA A 134 11.86 -11.03 7.60
CA ALA A 134 11.20 -11.93 6.66
C ALA A 134 12.18 -12.88 5.96
N THR A 135 13.43 -12.45 5.76
CA THR A 135 14.41 -13.17 4.93
C THR A 135 15.67 -13.62 5.67
N GLY A 136 15.97 -13.01 6.82
CA GLY A 136 17.24 -13.21 7.54
C GLY A 136 18.45 -12.51 6.91
N TYR A 137 18.27 -11.76 5.81
CA TYR A 137 19.35 -11.02 5.16
C TYR A 137 19.46 -9.58 5.68
N PHE A 138 20.68 -9.17 5.99
CA PHE A 138 21.00 -7.80 6.37
C PHE A 138 21.36 -6.98 5.14
N LEU A 139 20.78 -5.78 5.04
CA LEU A 139 21.18 -4.80 4.03
C LEU A 139 22.30 -3.95 4.60
N SER A 140 23.49 -4.04 3.97
CA SER A 140 24.73 -3.35 4.35
C SER A 140 25.01 -2.13 3.49
#